data_AF-A0A538DH60-F1
#
_entry.id   AF-A0A538DH60-F1
#
_cell.length_a   1.000
_cell.length_b   1.000
_cell.length_c   1.000
_cell.angle_alpha   90.00
_cell.angle_beta   90.00
_cell.angle_gamma   90.00
#
_symmetry.space_group_name_H-M   'P 1'
#
loop_
_entity.id
_entity.type
_entity.pdbx_description
1 polymer ?
#
loop_
_entity_poly.entity_id
_entity_poly.type
_entity_poly.pdbx_seq_one_letter_code
_entity_poly.pdbx_strand_id
1 'polypeptide(L)'
;MTILLLARHGQSDWNATRRWQGHADRPLTEQGREQARALAARLRHIELDAVYSSDLRRAADTAAEVADTHGLETIRRPALREV
;
A
#
# COMPACT_ATOMS: atom_id res chain seq x y z
N MET A 1 22.50 -6.04 -8.54
CA MET A 1 21.49 -5.21 -9.23
C MET A 1 20.22 -5.28 -8.42
N THR A 2 19.55 -4.15 -8.17
CA THR A 2 18.37 -4.09 -7.29
C THR A 2 17.17 -3.61 -8.11
N ILE A 3 16.03 -4.30 -8.01
CA ILE A 3 14.78 -3.90 -8.66
C ILE A 3 13.88 -3.26 -7.61
N LEU A 4 13.35 -2.08 -7.90
CA LEU A 4 12.37 -1.40 -7.05
C LEU A 4 11.02 -1.37 -7.75
N LEU A 5 10.02 -2.02 -7.15
CA LEU A 5 8.64 -1.95 -7.58
C LEU A 5 7.94 -0.85 -6.77
N LEU A 6 7.38 0.14 -7.47
CA LEU A 6 6.67 1.26 -6.83
C LEU A 6 5.17 1.11 -7.06
N ALA A 7 4.41 1.16 -5.97
CA ALA A 7 2.94 1.16 -6.00
C ALA A 7 2.40 2.31 -5.16
N ARG A 8 1.29 2.89 -5.60
CA ARG A 8 0.51 3.83 -4.80
C ARG A 8 -0.49 3.04 -3.94
N HIS A 9 -0.82 3.57 -2.77
CA HIS A 9 -1.91 3.03 -1.94
C HIS A 9 -3.22 2.93 -2.72
N GLY A 10 -4.08 1.97 -2.35
CA GLY A 10 -5.43 1.86 -2.89
C GLY A 10 -6.29 3.09 -2.60
N GLN A 11 -7.45 3.20 -3.24
CA GLN A 11 -8.35 4.34 -3.05
C GLN A 11 -8.75 4.50 -1.56
N SER A 12 -8.60 5.72 -1.03
CA SER A 12 -9.17 6.12 0.26
C SER A 12 -10.49 6.88 0.11
N ASP A 13 -11.23 7.04 1.20
CA ASP A 13 -12.50 7.78 1.21
C ASP A 13 -12.38 9.24 0.73
N TRP A 14 -11.25 9.89 1.00
CA TRP A 14 -10.97 11.25 0.55
C TRP A 14 -10.52 11.29 -0.91
N ASN A 15 -9.90 10.23 -1.45
CA ASN A 15 -9.72 10.13 -2.89
C ASN A 15 -11.06 10.02 -3.62
N ALA A 16 -11.99 9.22 -3.12
CA ALA A 16 -13.31 9.05 -3.72
C ALA A 16 -14.08 10.40 -3.80
N THR A 17 -13.87 11.27 -2.82
CA THR A 17 -14.50 12.61 -2.75
C THR A 17 -13.60 13.75 -3.24
N ARG A 18 -12.44 13.44 -3.85
CA ARG A 18 -11.45 14.41 -4.37
C ARG A 18 -10.99 15.45 -3.34
N ARG A 19 -10.86 15.04 -2.09
CA ARG A 19 -10.33 15.86 -1.00
C ARG A 19 -8.82 15.65 -0.82
N TRP A 20 -8.12 16.72 -0.49
CA TRP A 20 -6.70 16.70 -0.16
C TRP A 20 -6.49 16.01 1.18
N GLN A 21 -5.62 15.00 1.24
CA GLN A 21 -5.38 14.19 2.44
C GLN A 21 -4.17 14.64 3.26
N GLY A 22 -3.05 14.95 2.61
CA GLY A 22 -1.76 15.12 3.29
C GLY A 22 -1.48 13.93 4.22
N HIS A 23 -1.22 14.22 5.50
CA HIS A 23 -0.96 13.23 6.53
C HIS A 23 -2.22 12.76 7.28
N ALA A 24 -3.41 13.15 6.84
CA ALA A 24 -4.66 12.65 7.42
C ALA A 24 -4.76 11.14 7.23
N ASP A 25 -4.96 10.42 8.33
CA ASP A 25 -4.92 8.96 8.33
C ASP A 25 -6.30 8.36 7.98
N ARG A 26 -6.62 8.40 6.68
CA ARG A 26 -7.89 7.91 6.15
C ARG A 26 -7.82 6.44 5.76
N PRO A 27 -8.88 5.65 6.03
CA PRO A 27 -8.94 4.26 5.64
C PRO A 27 -9.12 4.09 4.12
N LEU A 28 -8.77 2.91 3.62
CA LEU A 28 -9.16 2.46 2.28
C LEU A 28 -10.69 2.32 2.18
N THR A 29 -11.24 2.65 1.00
CA THR A 29 -12.61 2.26 0.64
C THR A 29 -12.67 0.75 0.37
N GLU A 30 -13.87 0.21 0.16
CA GLU A 30 -14.02 -1.16 -0.32
C GLU A 30 -13.30 -1.37 -1.66
N GLN A 31 -13.47 -0.44 -2.60
CA GLN A 31 -12.72 -0.42 -3.86
C GLN A 31 -11.21 -0.38 -3.63
N GLY A 32 -10.73 0.41 -2.65
CA GLY A 32 -9.32 0.47 -2.29
C GLY A 32 -8.78 -0.87 -1.77
N ARG A 33 -9.58 -1.61 -1.00
CA ARG A 33 -9.24 -2.96 -0.53
C ARG A 33 -9.20 -3.96 -1.68
N GLU A 34 -10.13 -3.88 -2.63
CA GLU A 34 -10.10 -4.71 -3.85
C GLU A 34 -8.87 -4.44 -4.70
N GLN A 35 -8.47 -3.17 -4.83
CA GLN A 35 -7.25 -2.78 -5.53
C GLN A 35 -6.00 -3.35 -4.85
N ALA A 36 -5.93 -3.33 -3.52
CA ALA A 36 -4.83 -3.92 -2.77
C ALA A 36 -4.74 -5.44 -2.97
N ARG A 37 -5.87 -6.15 -2.88
CA ARG A 37 -5.94 -7.59 -3.18
C ARG A 37 -5.53 -7.92 -4.62
N ALA A 38 -5.97 -7.10 -5.59
CA ALA A 38 -5.59 -7.27 -6.99
C ALA A 38 -4.09 -7.05 -7.22
N LEU A 39 -3.48 -6.09 -6.52
CA LEU A 39 -2.04 -5.88 -6.54
C LEU A 39 -1.31 -7.10 -5.97
N ALA A 40 -1.71 -7.60 -4.80
CA ALA A 40 -1.15 -8.80 -4.21
C ALA A 40 -1.23 -10.02 -5.15
N ALA A 41 -2.41 -10.23 -5.75
CA ALA A 41 -2.62 -11.31 -6.71
C ALA A 41 -1.75 -11.18 -7.98
N ARG A 42 -1.47 -9.95 -8.43
CA ARG A 42 -0.59 -9.67 -9.57
C ARG A 42 0.87 -9.92 -9.24
N LEU A 43 1.29 -9.63 -8.01
CA LEU A 43 2.67 -9.77 -7.56
C LEU A 43 3.01 -11.17 -7.03
N ARG A 44 2.03 -12.03 -6.75
CA ARG A 44 2.20 -13.36 -6.11
C ARG A 44 3.30 -14.28 -6.67
N HIS A 45 3.69 -14.09 -7.93
CA HIS A 45 4.69 -14.93 -8.62
C HIS A 45 6.04 -14.23 -8.77
N ILE A 46 6.16 -13.02 -8.23
CA ILE A 46 7.40 -12.24 -8.21
C ILE A 46 8.03 -12.46 -6.84
N GLU A 47 9.28 -12.91 -6.82
CA GLU A 47 10.02 -12.99 -5.56
C GLU A 47 10.27 -11.57 -5.03
N LEU A 48 9.79 -11.31 -3.81
CA LEU A 48 10.01 -10.06 -3.10
C LEU A 48 10.92 -10.35 -1.91
N ASP A 49 12.01 -9.60 -1.80
CA ASP A 49 12.90 -9.70 -0.64
C ASP A 49 12.36 -8.92 0.58
N ALA A 50 11.58 -7.86 0.32
CA ALA A 50 11.02 -6.99 1.36
C ALA A 50 9.86 -6.15 0.82
N VAL A 51 8.95 -5.76 1.72
CA VAL A 51 7.85 -4.83 1.44
C VAL A 51 7.99 -3.61 2.35
N TYR A 52 8.03 -2.42 1.76
CA TYR A 52 8.12 -1.15 2.47
C TYR A 52 6.85 -0.33 2.26
N SER A 53 6.45 0.43 3.27
CA SER A 53 5.32 1.35 3.18
C SER A 53 5.50 2.58 4.06
N SER A 54 4.75 3.65 3.77
CA SER A 54 4.57 4.70 4.76
C SER A 54 3.80 4.15 5.97
N ASP A 55 3.86 4.87 7.08
CA ASP A 55 3.11 4.50 8.29
C ASP A 55 1.64 4.96 8.26
N LEU A 56 1.20 5.64 7.20
CA LEU A 56 -0.21 5.99 6.99
C LEU A 56 -1.00 4.75 6.63
N ARG A 57 -2.16 4.58 7.28
CA ARG A 57 -2.99 3.38 7.22
C ARG A 57 -3.35 2.98 5.79
N ARG A 58 -3.74 3.92 4.92
CA ARG A 58 -4.04 3.61 3.50
C ARG A 58 -2.89 2.90 2.78
N ALA A 59 -1.65 3.32 3.02
CA ALA A 59 -0.48 2.71 2.40
C ALA A 59 -0.07 1.43 3.13
N ALA A 60 -0.14 1.42 4.46
CA ALA A 60 0.17 0.25 5.27
C ALA A 60 -0.80 -0.92 4.97
N ASP A 61 -2.10 -0.65 4.90
CA ASP A 61 -3.13 -1.65 4.58
C ASP A 61 -2.95 -2.20 3.15
N THR A 62 -2.57 -1.35 2.19
CA THR A 62 -2.27 -1.81 0.82
C THR A 62 -1.05 -2.72 0.78
N ALA A 63 0.01 -2.34 1.50
CA ALA A 63 1.26 -3.09 1.56
C ALA A 63 1.11 -4.42 2.32
N ALA A 64 0.27 -4.45 3.36
CA ALA A 64 -0.01 -5.66 4.14
C ALA A 64 -0.59 -6.77 3.26
N GLU A 65 -1.56 -6.47 2.41
CA GLU A 65 -2.14 -7.46 1.46
C GLU A 65 -1.06 -8.12 0.57
N VAL A 66 -0.07 -7.33 0.12
CA VAL A 66 1.06 -7.84 -0.65
C VAL A 66 1.99 -8.67 0.24
N ALA A 67 2.38 -8.15 1.39
CA ALA A 67 3.32 -8.80 2.31
C ALA A 67 2.78 -10.16 2.80
N ASP A 68 1.51 -10.21 3.20
CA ASP A 68 0.84 -11.43 3.69
C ASP A 68 0.86 -12.54 2.62
N THR A 69 0.63 -12.19 1.36
CA THR A 69 0.66 -13.14 0.23
C THR A 69 2.05 -13.74 0.00
N HIS A 70 3.11 -13.05 0.42
CA HIS A 70 4.51 -13.48 0.27
C HIS A 70 5.10 -14.01 1.59
N GLY A 71 4.31 -14.09 2.67
CA GLY A 71 4.80 -14.50 3.99
C GLY A 71 5.83 -13.53 4.60
N LEU A 72 5.73 -12.24 4.25
CA LEU A 72 6.61 -11.18 4.71
C LEU A 72 5.89 -10.24 5.69
N GLU A 73 6.66 -9.48 6.44
CA GLU A 73 6.15 -8.35 7.21
C GLU A 73 6.33 -7.02 6.45
N THR A 74 5.39 -6.09 6.64
CA THR A 74 5.51 -4.74 6.08
C THR A 74 6.44 -3.87 6.93
N ILE A 75 7.52 -3.37 6.33
CA ILE A 75 8.46 -2.45 6.98
C ILE A 75 7.95 -1.00 6.83
N ARG A 76 7.48 -0.42 7.93
CA ARG A 76 6.96 0.96 7.94
C ARG A 76 8.08 2.01 8.00
N ARG A 77 7.94 3.09 7.23
CA ARG A 77 8.90 4.21 7.12
C ARG A 77 8.18 5.56 7.01
N PRO A 78 8.20 6.41 8.06
CA PRO A 78 7.60 7.75 8.01
C PRO A 78 8.17 8.65 6.90
N ALA A 79 9.42 8.41 6.47
CA ALA A 79 10.03 9.13 5.35
C ALA A 79 9.36 8.87 3.98
N LEU A 80 8.45 7.89 3.90
CA LEU A 80 7.66 7.59 2.70
C LEU A 80 6.25 8.23 2.73
N ARG A 81 5.94 9.08 3.71
CA ARG A 81 4.65 9.79 3.78
C ARG A 81 4.45 10.71 2.58
N GLU A 82 3.17 10.98 2.27
CA GLU A 82 2.78 12.04 1.35
C GLU A 82 3.36 13.41 1.77
N VAL A 83 3.42 14.33 0.81
CA VAL A 83 3.74 15.75 1.05
C VAL A 83 2.58 16.45 1.77
#